data_AF-A0A1A1W5Y1-F1
#
_entry.id   AF-A0A1A1W5Y1-F1
#
_cell.length_a   1.000
_cell.length_b   1.000
_cell.length_c   1.000
_cell.angle_alpha   90.00
_cell.angle_beta   90.00
_cell.angle_gamma   90.00
#
_symmetry.space_group_name_H-M   'P 1'
#
loop_
_entity.id
_entity.type
_entity.pdbx_description
1 polymer ?
#
loop_
_entity_poly.entity_id
_entity_poly.type
_entity_poly.pdbx_seq_one_letter_code
_entity_poly.pdbx_strand_id
1 'polypeptide(L)'
;MLPADALWRDHSTAISRLAAVLLCAIALYLILRRRTHIKAWRPVRTALDFSPGTRKFLLTMFVFGIAVLVLLWAVDLNALTFSIGRLDLMQVHWLQAEWLRSHSYIPNILAGFTGFLIGAPVAAVLLASFALEREEQAAAAGIIRTTEFAWNRFRDAVHELCTDERIRGLKEGPPRARRVHNEVYECFRQYYVQGHNRRKGPPFRWNTTAEEHEQLKVKVTERLPSFKSEVVDYFLELGLMESQFQMPWTEAALSWNTLDQYVRLRRLELGLRWMPQELYVGISRHMIKSAKPLDEFSEMHESKLTSRPLVPSMFAAYAAAKWYMDLDKEALDNRISNPSAKGPDGFFNDDEELALYVQRGIAASEYLKGLRTLIETVDAEGWPLSATELVNPE
;
A
#
# COMPACT_ATOMS: atom_id res chain seq x y z
N MET A 1 -3.97 -87.85 6.50
CA MET A 1 -2.86 -86.99 6.07
C MET A 1 -3.19 -86.47 4.68
N LEU A 2 -3.67 -85.23 4.58
CA LEU A 2 -3.81 -84.54 3.30
C LEU A 2 -2.42 -84.12 2.83
N PRO A 3 -2.10 -84.20 1.52
CA PRO A 3 -0.77 -83.88 1.02
C PRO A 3 -0.47 -82.39 1.25
N ALA A 4 0.71 -82.09 1.78
CA ALA A 4 1.18 -80.73 2.09
C ALA A 4 1.12 -79.78 0.87
N ASP A 5 1.10 -80.33 -0.34
CA ASP A 5 1.01 -79.60 -1.60
C ASP A 5 -0.37 -78.95 -1.84
N ALA A 6 -1.43 -79.44 -1.20
CA ALA A 6 -2.77 -78.86 -1.32
C ALA A 6 -2.89 -77.55 -0.52
N LEU A 7 -2.26 -77.47 0.66
CA LEU A 7 -2.29 -76.27 1.50
C LEU A 7 -1.52 -75.10 0.86
N TRP A 8 -0.39 -75.38 0.20
CA TRP A 8 0.43 -74.36 -0.44
C TRP A 8 -0.22 -73.71 -1.68
N ARG A 9 -1.07 -74.46 -2.41
CA ARG A 9 -1.80 -73.90 -3.57
C ARG A 9 -2.90 -72.93 -3.15
N ASP A 10 -3.57 -73.18 -2.02
CA ASP A 10 -4.58 -72.26 -1.49
C ASP A 10 -3.95 -70.97 -0.94
N HIS A 11 -2.77 -71.04 -0.31
CA HIS A 11 -2.06 -69.84 0.14
C HIS A 11 -1.52 -68.99 -1.03
N SER A 12 -1.02 -69.63 -2.10
CA SER A 12 -0.55 -68.94 -3.32
C SER A 12 -1.68 -68.19 -4.04
N THR A 13 -2.87 -68.79 -4.14
CA THR A 13 -4.03 -68.16 -4.76
C THR A 13 -4.62 -67.04 -3.91
N ALA A 14 -4.57 -67.15 -2.58
CA ALA A 14 -4.96 -66.06 -1.68
C ALA A 14 -4.01 -64.85 -1.77
N ILE A 15 -2.69 -65.08 -1.80
CA ILE A 15 -1.68 -64.02 -1.88
C ILE A 15 -1.72 -63.30 -3.24
N SER A 16 -1.88 -64.04 -4.34
CA SER A 16 -1.99 -63.45 -5.69
C SER A 16 -3.27 -62.60 -5.85
N ARG A 17 -4.39 -63.01 -5.25
CA ARG A 17 -5.63 -62.21 -5.23
C ARG A 17 -5.46 -60.94 -4.42
N LEU A 18 -4.78 -60.99 -3.27
CA LEU A 18 -4.45 -59.81 -2.46
C LEU A 18 -3.55 -58.83 -3.22
N ALA A 19 -2.52 -59.33 -3.90
CA ALA A 19 -1.63 -58.51 -4.71
C ALA A 19 -2.35 -57.82 -5.88
N ALA A 20 -3.28 -58.51 -6.55
CA ALA A 20 -4.08 -57.96 -7.64
C ALA A 20 -5.03 -56.84 -7.17
N VAL A 21 -5.63 -56.98 -5.99
CA VAL A 21 -6.47 -55.94 -5.38
C VAL A 21 -5.63 -54.72 -5.00
N LEU A 22 -4.42 -54.92 -4.46
CA LEU A 22 -3.51 -53.83 -4.11
C LEU A 22 -3.05 -53.05 -5.36
N LEU A 23 -2.70 -53.76 -6.43
CA LEU A 23 -2.29 -53.15 -7.70
C LEU A 23 -3.45 -52.37 -8.37
N CYS A 24 -4.68 -52.89 -8.31
CA CYS A 24 -5.85 -52.16 -8.79
C CYS A 24 -6.11 -50.89 -7.97
N ALA A 25 -5.97 -50.93 -6.65
CA ALA A 25 -6.12 -49.76 -5.79
C ALA A 25 -5.06 -48.69 -6.09
N ILE A 26 -3.80 -49.09 -6.31
CA ILE A 26 -2.69 -48.19 -6.70
C ILE A 26 -2.94 -47.59 -8.08
N ALA A 27 -3.37 -48.39 -9.06
CA ALA A 27 -3.67 -47.91 -10.41
C ALA A 27 -4.85 -46.91 -10.41
N LEU A 28 -5.90 -47.19 -9.62
CA LEU A 28 -7.05 -46.29 -9.48
C LEU A 28 -6.64 -44.96 -8.83
N TYR A 29 -5.77 -45.01 -7.81
CA TYR A 29 -5.21 -43.83 -7.16
C TYR A 29 -4.39 -42.97 -8.14
N LEU A 30 -3.54 -43.58 -8.97
CA LEU A 30 -2.74 -42.87 -9.97
C LEU A 30 -3.59 -42.24 -11.08
N ILE A 31 -4.67 -42.90 -11.50
CA ILE A 31 -5.61 -42.38 -12.50
C ILE A 31 -6.41 -41.20 -11.94
N LEU A 32 -6.86 -41.28 -10.68
CA LEU A 32 -7.55 -40.18 -10.00
C LEU A 32 -6.65 -38.96 -9.79
N ARG A 33 -5.35 -39.18 -9.50
CA ARG A 33 -4.35 -38.11 -9.35
C ARG A 33 -4.08 -37.34 -10.65
N ARG A 34 -4.25 -37.97 -11.82
CA ARG A 34 -3.94 -37.35 -13.13
C ARG A 34 -5.05 -36.43 -13.66
N ARG A 35 -6.25 -36.41 -13.04
CA ARG A 35 -7.43 -35.70 -13.55
C ARG A 35 -7.73 -34.35 -12.87
N THR A 36 -6.96 -33.94 -11.87
CA THR A 36 -7.14 -32.66 -11.18
C THR A 36 -6.29 -31.56 -11.83
N HIS A 37 -6.69 -31.12 -13.03
CA HIS A 37 -6.22 -29.84 -13.59
C HIS A 37 -7.02 -28.69 -12.97
N ILE A 38 -6.29 -27.79 -12.29
CA ILE A 38 -6.57 -26.36 -12.03
C ILE A 38 -8.05 -26.01 -11.79
N LYS A 39 -8.62 -26.51 -10.69
CA LYS A 39 -9.70 -25.79 -10.01
C LYS A 39 -9.06 -24.92 -8.95
N ALA A 40 -9.52 -23.66 -8.86
CA ALA A 40 -9.10 -22.73 -7.81
C ALA A 40 -9.07 -23.47 -6.47
N TRP A 41 -7.87 -23.55 -5.87
CA TRP A 41 -7.65 -24.24 -4.63
C TRP A 41 -8.53 -23.60 -3.56
N ARG A 42 -9.57 -24.31 -3.13
CA ARG A 42 -10.31 -23.93 -1.93
C ARG A 42 -9.58 -24.56 -0.74
N PRO A 43 -9.20 -23.79 0.28
CA PRO A 43 -8.55 -24.34 1.46
C PRO A 43 -9.49 -25.36 2.14
N VAL A 44 -8.97 -26.54 2.43
CA VAL A 44 -9.69 -27.67 3.04
C VAL A 44 -9.69 -27.55 4.56
N ARG A 45 -10.52 -26.70 5.14
CA ARG A 45 -10.54 -26.46 6.61
C ARG A 45 -11.08 -27.64 7.40
N THR A 46 -11.99 -28.40 6.78
CA THR A 46 -12.68 -29.53 7.39
C THR A 46 -12.72 -30.74 6.45
N ALA A 47 -13.06 -31.91 6.99
CA ALA A 47 -13.28 -33.12 6.19
C ALA A 47 -14.36 -32.94 5.08
N LEU A 48 -15.22 -31.92 5.21
CA LEU A 48 -16.27 -31.61 4.25
C LEU A 48 -15.74 -30.90 3.00
N ASP A 49 -14.57 -30.27 3.09
CA ASP A 49 -13.97 -29.49 2.01
C ASP A 49 -13.20 -30.35 1.00
N PHE A 50 -12.93 -31.62 1.33
CA PHE A 50 -12.40 -32.58 0.38
C PHE A 50 -13.39 -32.82 -0.77
N SER A 51 -12.85 -33.15 -1.94
CA SER A 51 -13.68 -33.54 -3.09
C SER A 51 -14.66 -34.66 -2.68
N PRO A 52 -15.89 -34.70 -3.22
CA PRO A 52 -16.89 -35.70 -2.84
C PRO A 52 -16.37 -37.14 -2.96
N GLY A 53 -15.49 -37.40 -3.94
CA GLY A 53 -14.81 -38.68 -4.12
C GLY A 53 -13.83 -38.99 -2.99
N THR A 54 -12.93 -38.05 -2.69
CA THR A 54 -11.97 -38.17 -1.58
C THR A 54 -12.67 -38.34 -0.24
N ARG A 55 -13.72 -37.56 0.03
CA ARG A 55 -14.52 -37.66 1.25
C ARG A 55 -15.17 -39.03 1.40
N LYS A 56 -15.81 -39.54 0.33
CA LYS A 56 -16.38 -40.89 0.33
C LYS A 56 -15.32 -41.95 0.58
N PHE A 57 -14.16 -41.82 -0.06
CA PHE A 57 -13.05 -42.76 0.12
C PHE A 57 -12.53 -42.77 1.56
N LEU A 58 -12.21 -41.60 2.13
CA LEU A 58 -11.74 -41.46 3.51
C LEU A 58 -12.77 -41.96 4.53
N LEU A 59 -14.06 -41.64 4.34
CA LEU A 59 -15.14 -42.13 5.19
C LEU A 59 -15.30 -43.64 5.09
N THR A 60 -15.21 -44.21 3.88
CA THR A 60 -15.31 -45.66 3.68
C THR A 60 -14.14 -46.37 4.34
N MET A 61 -12.90 -45.86 4.20
CA MET A 61 -11.74 -46.41 4.91
C MET A 61 -11.93 -46.36 6.42
N PHE A 62 -12.39 -45.23 6.96
CA PHE A 62 -12.59 -45.06 8.40
C PHE A 62 -13.67 -46.00 8.96
N VAL A 63 -14.85 -46.05 8.32
CA VAL A 63 -15.97 -46.92 8.73
C VAL A 63 -15.58 -48.40 8.59
N PHE A 64 -14.90 -48.76 7.49
CA PHE A 64 -14.40 -50.11 7.30
C PHE A 64 -13.36 -50.49 8.36
N GLY A 65 -12.46 -49.57 8.72
CA GLY A 65 -11.52 -49.75 9.83
C GLY A 65 -12.24 -49.97 11.17
N ILE A 66 -13.24 -49.17 11.51
CA ILE A 66 -14.03 -49.38 12.74
C ILE A 66 -14.75 -50.73 12.71
N ALA A 67 -15.34 -51.11 11.58
CA ALA A 67 -16.02 -52.40 11.45
C ALA A 67 -15.05 -53.58 11.67
N VAL A 68 -13.84 -53.51 11.10
CA VAL A 68 -12.80 -54.52 11.34
C VAL A 68 -12.34 -54.52 12.80
N LEU A 69 -12.20 -53.34 13.43
CA LEU A 69 -11.85 -53.23 14.85
C LEU A 69 -12.89 -53.90 15.75
N VAL A 70 -14.17 -53.60 15.55
CA VAL A 70 -15.29 -54.17 16.31
C VAL A 70 -15.37 -55.68 16.07
N LEU A 71 -15.16 -56.15 14.85
CA LEU A 71 -15.13 -57.57 14.51
C LEU A 71 -13.99 -58.29 15.27
N LEU A 72 -12.77 -57.75 15.22
CA LEU A 72 -11.61 -58.31 15.92
C LEU A 72 -11.82 -58.33 17.43
N TRP A 73 -12.37 -57.25 18.00
CA TRP A 73 -12.69 -57.17 19.43
C TRP A 73 -13.77 -58.18 19.84
N ALA A 74 -14.80 -58.37 19.02
CA ALA A 74 -15.85 -59.35 19.27
C ALA A 74 -15.34 -60.80 19.18
N VAL A 75 -14.37 -61.07 18.29
CA VAL A 75 -13.65 -62.35 18.22
C VAL A 75 -12.81 -62.57 19.47
N ASP A 76 -12.08 -61.54 19.93
CA ASP A 76 -11.18 -61.62 21.09
C ASP A 76 -11.94 -61.87 22.40
N LEU A 77 -13.10 -61.23 22.56
CA LEU A 77 -13.99 -61.44 23.72
C LEU A 77 -14.74 -62.79 23.71
N ASN A 78 -14.59 -63.60 22.65
CA ASN A 78 -15.48 -64.76 22.41
C ASN A 78 -16.98 -64.38 22.43
N ALA A 79 -17.32 -63.09 22.26
CA ALA A 79 -18.67 -62.56 22.40
C ALA A 79 -19.54 -62.80 21.16
N LEU A 80 -18.99 -63.43 20.12
CA LEU A 80 -19.68 -63.81 18.88
C LEU A 80 -20.59 -65.05 19.02
N THR A 81 -21.28 -65.22 20.16
CA THR A 81 -22.55 -65.97 20.19
C THR A 81 -23.72 -65.06 19.78
N PHE A 82 -23.49 -64.14 18.85
CA PHE A 82 -24.50 -63.20 18.37
C PHE A 82 -25.29 -63.85 17.23
N SER A 83 -26.33 -64.61 17.59
CA SER A 83 -27.34 -65.11 16.65
C SER A 83 -28.20 -63.92 16.17
N ILE A 84 -27.91 -63.40 14.98
CA ILE A 84 -28.84 -62.51 14.27
C ILE A 84 -29.74 -63.42 13.42
N GLY A 85 -30.77 -64.00 14.04
CA GLY A 85 -31.69 -64.95 13.40
C GLY A 85 -31.07 -66.33 13.16
N ARG A 86 -31.32 -66.93 11.98
CA ARG A 86 -30.81 -68.27 11.58
C ARG A 86 -29.36 -68.28 11.06
N LEU A 87 -28.72 -67.13 10.91
CA LEU A 87 -27.32 -67.03 10.51
C LEU A 87 -26.44 -67.12 11.76
N ASP A 88 -26.04 -68.35 12.07
CA ASP A 88 -25.05 -68.59 13.10
C ASP A 88 -23.65 -68.32 12.52
N LEU A 89 -23.09 -67.15 12.82
CA LEU A 89 -21.75 -66.74 12.35
C LEU A 89 -20.65 -67.70 12.85
N MET A 90 -20.92 -68.50 13.90
CA MET A 90 -20.03 -69.57 14.36
C MET A 90 -19.92 -70.74 13.37
N GLN A 91 -20.87 -70.92 12.44
CA GLN A 91 -20.77 -71.95 11.40
C GLN A 91 -19.84 -71.56 10.23
N VAL A 92 -19.25 -70.37 10.26
CA VAL A 92 -18.28 -69.96 9.24
C VAL A 92 -16.92 -70.59 9.56
N HIS A 93 -16.68 -71.79 9.02
CA HIS A 93 -15.58 -72.68 9.40
C HIS A 93 -14.17 -72.04 9.32
N TRP A 94 -13.98 -71.00 8.52
CA TRP A 94 -12.68 -70.31 8.41
C TRP A 94 -12.36 -69.42 9.61
N LEU A 95 -13.36 -68.91 10.35
CA LEU A 95 -13.16 -68.10 11.56
C LEU A 95 -12.81 -68.93 12.80
N GLN A 96 -13.22 -70.19 12.83
CA GLN A 96 -12.89 -71.15 13.91
C GLN A 96 -11.58 -71.90 13.66
N ALA A 97 -10.90 -71.63 12.55
CA ALA A 97 -9.76 -72.43 12.15
C ALA A 97 -8.57 -72.23 13.10
N GLU A 98 -7.96 -73.36 13.51
CA GLU A 98 -6.90 -73.42 14.50
C GLU A 98 -5.69 -72.56 14.13
N TRP A 99 -5.43 -72.33 12.83
CA TRP A 99 -4.36 -71.44 12.34
C TRP A 99 -4.60 -69.97 12.67
N LEU A 100 -5.86 -69.51 12.66
CA LEU A 100 -6.22 -68.13 13.01
C LEU A 100 -5.99 -67.86 14.50
N ARG A 101 -6.21 -68.89 15.34
CA ARG A 101 -5.98 -68.84 16.80
C ARG A 101 -4.53 -69.13 17.19
N SER A 102 -3.82 -69.97 16.45
CA SER A 102 -2.44 -70.40 16.79
C SER A 102 -1.35 -69.50 16.24
N HIS A 103 -1.63 -68.70 15.19
CA HIS A 103 -0.64 -67.81 14.60
C HIS A 103 -0.98 -66.36 14.93
N SER A 104 -0.36 -65.86 16.01
CA SER A 104 -0.41 -64.46 16.46
C SER A 104 -0.06 -63.42 15.36
N TYR A 105 0.55 -63.87 14.26
CA TYR A 105 0.92 -63.07 13.11
C TYR A 105 -0.27 -62.40 12.39
N ILE A 106 -1.40 -63.10 12.22
CA ILE A 106 -2.53 -62.60 11.43
C ILE A 106 -3.37 -61.56 12.18
N PRO A 107 -3.69 -61.75 13.48
CA PRO A 107 -4.22 -60.69 14.31
C PRO A 107 -3.33 -59.45 14.32
N ASN A 108 -2.00 -59.61 14.34
CA ASN A 108 -1.07 -58.47 14.27
C ASN A 108 -1.13 -57.73 12.92
N ILE A 109 -1.21 -58.44 11.79
CA ILE A 109 -1.40 -57.80 10.47
C ILE A 109 -2.74 -57.09 10.42
N LEU A 110 -3.81 -57.75 10.85
CA LEU A 110 -5.16 -57.18 10.83
C LEU A 110 -5.23 -55.96 11.75
N ALA A 111 -4.63 -55.99 12.94
CA ALA A 111 -4.52 -54.84 13.84
C ALA A 111 -3.77 -53.69 13.17
N GLY A 112 -2.64 -53.95 12.50
CA GLY A 112 -1.89 -52.94 11.74
C GLY A 112 -2.69 -52.34 10.59
N PHE A 113 -3.43 -53.16 9.84
CA PHE A 113 -4.30 -52.72 8.76
C PHE A 113 -5.50 -51.91 9.27
N THR A 114 -6.09 -52.32 10.40
CA THR A 114 -7.17 -51.61 11.07
C THR A 114 -6.67 -50.24 11.55
N GLY A 115 -5.49 -50.20 12.17
CA GLY A 115 -4.80 -48.97 12.57
C GLY A 115 -4.53 -48.06 11.38
N PHE A 116 -4.14 -48.60 10.22
CA PHE A 116 -3.97 -47.81 8.99
C PHE A 116 -5.29 -47.26 8.45
N LEU A 117 -6.35 -48.07 8.39
CA LEU A 117 -7.67 -47.68 7.88
C LEU A 117 -8.32 -46.56 8.70
N ILE A 118 -8.10 -46.55 10.01
CA ILE A 118 -8.59 -45.51 10.91
C ILE A 118 -7.62 -44.32 10.94
N GLY A 119 -6.32 -44.60 11.09
CA GLY A 119 -5.29 -43.58 11.31
C GLY A 119 -4.99 -42.74 10.07
N ALA A 120 -4.92 -43.34 8.88
CA ALA A 120 -4.59 -42.60 7.66
C ALA A 120 -5.63 -41.51 7.31
N PRO A 121 -6.95 -41.77 7.37
CA PRO A 121 -7.95 -40.70 7.19
C PRO A 121 -7.87 -39.59 8.23
N VAL A 122 -7.71 -39.93 9.51
CA VAL A 122 -7.59 -38.93 10.59
C VAL A 122 -6.33 -38.08 10.40
N ALA A 123 -5.19 -38.70 10.12
CA ALA A 123 -3.94 -38.02 9.85
C ALA A 123 -4.03 -37.13 8.61
N ALA A 124 -4.71 -37.58 7.54
CA ALA A 124 -4.90 -36.77 6.33
C ALA A 124 -5.71 -35.51 6.60
N VAL A 125 -6.77 -35.59 7.41
CA VAL A 125 -7.56 -34.41 7.80
C VAL A 125 -6.73 -33.47 8.67
N LEU A 126 -6.05 -33.99 9.70
CA LEU A 126 -5.23 -33.18 10.60
C LEU A 126 -4.06 -32.49 9.88
N LEU A 127 -3.36 -33.22 9.00
CA LEU A 127 -2.27 -32.65 8.20
C LEU A 127 -2.77 -31.57 7.24
N ALA A 128 -3.95 -31.75 6.65
CA ALA A 128 -4.56 -30.72 5.81
C ALA A 128 -4.91 -29.46 6.62
N SER A 129 -5.49 -29.62 7.81
CA SER A 129 -5.79 -28.50 8.71
C SER A 129 -4.51 -27.76 9.14
N PHE A 130 -3.46 -28.46 9.58
CA PHE A 130 -2.19 -27.83 9.95
C PHE A 130 -1.47 -27.17 8.77
N ALA A 131 -1.55 -27.76 7.58
CA ALA A 131 -0.99 -27.14 6.38
C ALA A 131 -1.66 -25.79 6.09
N LEU A 132 -2.98 -25.71 6.24
CA LEU A 132 -3.73 -24.47 6.04
C LEU A 132 -3.44 -23.43 7.11
N GLU A 133 -3.44 -23.81 8.38
CA GLU A 133 -3.06 -22.89 9.46
C GLU A 133 -1.66 -22.33 9.23
N ARG A 134 -0.72 -23.17 8.79
CA ARG A 134 0.65 -22.74 8.46
C ARG A 134 0.68 -21.81 7.24
N GLU A 135 -0.12 -22.09 6.20
CA GLU A 135 -0.22 -21.24 5.03
C GLU A 135 -0.86 -19.87 5.36
N GLU A 136 -1.92 -19.85 6.15
CA GLU A 136 -2.59 -18.63 6.62
C GLU A 136 -1.65 -17.80 7.51
N GLN A 137 -0.93 -18.44 8.45
CA GLN A 137 0.09 -17.77 9.28
C GLN A 137 1.25 -17.22 8.44
N ALA A 138 1.74 -17.98 7.46
CA ALA A 138 2.80 -17.53 6.56
C ALA A 138 2.34 -16.36 5.69
N ALA A 139 1.10 -16.40 5.19
CA ALA A 139 0.50 -15.30 4.44
C ALA A 139 0.35 -14.05 5.30
N ALA A 140 -0.15 -14.19 6.53
CA ALA A 140 -0.26 -13.10 7.50
C ALA A 140 1.11 -12.48 7.82
N ALA A 141 2.12 -13.29 8.13
CA ALA A 141 3.49 -12.83 8.37
C ALA A 141 4.07 -12.09 7.15
N GLY A 142 3.81 -12.60 5.93
CA GLY A 142 4.21 -11.95 4.69
C GLY A 142 3.58 -10.57 4.49
N ILE A 143 2.29 -10.44 4.77
CA ILE A 143 1.57 -9.16 4.70
C ILE A 143 2.00 -8.20 5.80
N ILE A 144 2.26 -8.66 7.02
CA ILE A 144 2.79 -7.82 8.11
C ILE A 144 4.13 -7.19 7.68
N ARG A 145 5.07 -8.01 7.18
CA ARG A 145 6.37 -7.50 6.71
C ARG A 145 6.24 -6.53 5.54
N THR A 146 5.33 -6.80 4.61
CA THR A 146 5.06 -5.91 3.48
C THR A 146 4.40 -4.60 3.94
N THR A 147 3.53 -4.66 4.96
CA THR A 147 2.93 -3.48 5.60
C THR A 147 4.00 -2.61 6.22
N GLU A 148 4.89 -3.19 7.01
CA GLU A 148 6.01 -2.48 7.66
C GLU A 148 6.93 -1.83 6.63
N PHE A 149 7.33 -2.56 5.59
CA PHE A 149 8.17 -2.03 4.53
C PHE A 149 7.50 -0.87 3.78
N ALA A 150 6.23 -1.03 3.39
CA ALA A 150 5.48 -0.01 2.69
C ALA A 150 5.23 1.24 3.56
N TRP A 151 4.96 1.04 4.86
CA TRP A 151 4.82 2.13 5.82
C TRP A 151 6.12 2.90 5.98
N ASN A 152 7.23 2.23 6.26
CA ASN A 152 8.53 2.88 6.42
C ASN A 152 8.90 3.69 5.17
N ARG A 153 8.70 3.11 3.97
CA ARG A 153 8.93 3.85 2.72
C ARG A 153 8.07 5.12 2.61
N PHE A 154 6.78 5.02 2.91
CA PHE A 154 5.88 6.17 2.87
C PHE A 154 6.26 7.23 3.93
N ARG A 155 6.51 6.79 5.18
CA ARG A 155 6.95 7.63 6.29
C ARG A 155 8.22 8.40 5.92
N ASP A 156 9.24 7.69 5.45
CA ASP A 156 10.53 8.27 5.11
C ASP A 156 10.38 9.30 3.97
N ALA A 157 9.57 8.99 2.94
CA ALA A 157 9.23 9.92 1.87
C ALA A 157 8.50 11.18 2.37
N VAL A 158 7.60 11.05 3.35
CA VAL A 158 6.92 12.20 3.97
C VAL A 158 7.88 13.04 4.80
N HIS A 159 8.81 12.43 5.55
CA HIS A 159 9.83 13.18 6.29
C HIS A 159 10.79 13.92 5.36
N GLU A 160 11.20 13.30 4.26
CA GLU A 160 12.00 13.97 3.22
C GLU A 160 11.22 15.10 2.54
N LEU A 161 9.91 14.92 2.31
CA LEU A 161 9.05 15.97 1.80
C LEU A 161 8.91 17.15 2.78
N CYS A 162 8.67 16.84 4.05
CA CYS A 162 8.27 17.77 5.11
C CYS A 162 9.43 18.12 6.07
N THR A 163 10.59 18.46 5.52
CA THR A 163 11.74 18.89 6.32
C THR A 163 11.41 20.15 7.12
N ASP A 164 12.03 20.30 8.30
CA ASP A 164 11.87 21.50 9.13
C ASP A 164 12.24 22.78 8.37
N GLU A 165 13.23 22.69 7.49
CA GLU A 165 13.71 23.78 6.64
C GLU A 165 12.63 24.23 5.66
N ARG A 166 11.96 23.29 4.96
CA ARG A 166 10.86 23.61 4.03
C ARG A 166 9.66 24.19 4.75
N ILE A 167 9.25 23.59 5.88
CA ILE A 167 8.11 24.08 6.67
C ILE A 167 8.39 25.50 7.15
N ARG A 168 9.59 25.76 7.69
CA ARG A 168 9.98 27.09 8.14
C ARG A 168 10.10 28.07 6.98
N GLY A 169 10.67 27.63 5.86
CA GLY A 169 10.83 28.44 4.66
C GLY A 169 9.52 28.92 4.06
N LEU A 170 8.51 28.06 4.00
CA LEU A 170 7.17 28.44 3.54
C LEU A 170 6.47 29.41 4.51
N LYS A 171 6.79 29.33 5.81
CA LYS A 171 6.24 30.23 6.81
C LYS A 171 6.90 31.62 6.80
N GLU A 172 8.22 31.66 6.64
CA GLU A 172 9.02 32.88 6.81
C GLU A 172 9.42 33.55 5.48
N GLY A 173 9.60 32.76 4.42
CA GLY A 173 10.02 33.21 3.10
C GLY A 173 9.03 34.18 2.44
N PRO A 174 7.73 33.85 2.31
CA PRO A 174 6.78 34.75 1.64
C PRO A 174 6.68 36.15 2.29
N PRO A 175 6.65 36.30 3.63
CA PRO A 175 6.76 37.62 4.26
C PRO A 175 8.04 38.39 3.92
N ARG A 176 9.20 37.71 3.83
CA ARG A 176 10.48 38.33 3.46
C ARG A 176 10.48 38.76 2.00
N ALA A 177 10.04 37.87 1.10
CA ALA A 177 9.87 38.16 -0.33
C ALA A 177 8.92 39.34 -0.55
N ARG A 178 7.79 39.40 0.15
CA ARG A 178 6.85 40.54 0.11
C ARG A 178 7.54 41.85 0.53
N ARG A 179 8.37 41.83 1.58
CA ARG A 179 9.08 43.04 2.04
C ARG A 179 9.99 43.59 0.94
N VAL A 180 10.84 42.74 0.36
CA VAL A 180 11.77 43.18 -0.69
C VAL A 180 11.02 43.59 -1.97
N HIS A 181 9.96 42.86 -2.33
CA HIS A 181 9.05 43.28 -3.40
C HIS A 181 8.54 44.70 -3.18
N ASN A 182 8.02 45.01 -1.99
CA ASN A 182 7.48 46.32 -1.67
C ASN A 182 8.53 47.42 -1.72
N GLU A 183 9.77 47.15 -1.29
CA GLU A 183 10.88 48.09 -1.39
C GLU A 183 11.23 48.43 -2.86
N VAL A 184 11.24 47.43 -3.73
CA VAL A 184 11.49 47.61 -5.17
C VAL A 184 10.30 48.29 -5.85
N TYR A 185 9.07 47.85 -5.54
CA TYR A 185 7.84 48.44 -6.07
C TYR A 185 7.71 49.92 -5.68
N GLU A 186 8.09 50.28 -4.46
CA GLU A 186 8.08 51.68 -4.01
C GLU A 186 9.01 52.57 -4.84
N CYS A 187 10.15 52.04 -5.29
CA CYS A 187 11.05 52.77 -6.20
C CYS A 187 10.33 53.08 -7.54
N PHE A 188 9.65 52.09 -8.12
CA PHE A 188 8.86 52.28 -9.33
C PHE A 188 7.65 53.19 -9.10
N ARG A 189 6.99 53.10 -7.95
CA ARG A 189 5.86 53.98 -7.59
C ARG A 189 6.30 55.44 -7.47
N GLN A 190 7.46 55.71 -6.87
CA GLN A 190 8.01 57.06 -6.78
C GLN A 190 8.30 57.63 -8.17
N TYR A 191 8.95 56.84 -9.04
CA TYR A 191 9.16 57.21 -10.44
C TYR A 191 7.84 57.45 -11.17
N TYR A 192 6.83 56.61 -10.90
CA TYR A 192 5.50 56.75 -11.47
C TYR A 192 4.86 58.10 -11.10
N VAL A 193 4.85 58.42 -9.81
CA VAL A 193 4.26 59.67 -9.28
C VAL A 193 4.98 60.91 -9.83
N GLN A 194 6.31 60.87 -9.94
CA GLN A 194 7.11 61.96 -10.51
C GLN A 194 6.72 62.26 -11.97
N GLY A 195 6.62 61.22 -12.80
CA GLY A 195 6.21 61.36 -14.19
C GLY A 195 4.75 61.78 -14.35
N HIS A 196 3.86 61.29 -13.49
CA HIS A 196 2.45 61.67 -13.48
C HIS A 196 2.24 63.15 -13.12
N ASN A 197 2.89 63.63 -12.07
CA ASN A 197 2.77 65.01 -11.58
C ASN A 197 3.30 66.05 -12.59
N ARG A 198 4.16 65.64 -13.53
CA ARG A 198 4.74 66.50 -14.57
C ARG A 198 4.09 66.37 -15.93
N ARG A 199 2.96 65.67 -16.03
CA ARG A 199 2.14 65.63 -17.25
C ARG A 199 1.73 67.06 -17.64
N LYS A 200 2.26 67.56 -18.76
CA LYS A 200 1.96 68.90 -19.29
C LYS A 200 1.14 68.82 -20.56
N GLY A 201 -0.14 69.23 -20.46
CA GLY A 201 -1.05 69.46 -21.59
C GLY A 201 -1.34 68.24 -22.47
N PRO A 202 -2.36 68.31 -23.35
CA PRO A 202 -2.57 67.32 -24.39
C PRO A 202 -1.48 67.43 -25.48
N PRO A 203 -0.90 66.32 -25.97
CA PRO A 203 -1.09 64.95 -25.51
C PRO A 203 -0.37 64.73 -24.17
N PHE A 204 -1.02 64.03 -23.23
CA PHE A 204 -0.48 63.71 -21.90
C PHE A 204 0.78 62.84 -22.04
N ARG A 205 1.93 63.46 -22.27
CA ARG A 205 3.22 62.78 -22.33
C ARG A 205 3.79 62.66 -20.93
N TRP A 206 4.24 61.45 -20.62
CA TRP A 206 5.03 61.17 -19.43
C TRP A 206 6.34 61.95 -19.50
N ASN A 207 6.74 62.61 -18.42
CA ASN A 207 7.86 63.56 -18.46
C ASN A 207 8.72 63.54 -17.19
N THR A 208 9.30 62.38 -16.90
CA THR A 208 10.41 62.23 -15.94
C THR A 208 11.69 62.83 -16.51
N THR A 209 12.66 63.18 -15.66
CA THR A 209 13.99 63.65 -16.09
C THR A 209 14.96 62.48 -16.30
N ALA A 210 16.05 62.71 -17.04
CA ALA A 210 17.13 61.73 -17.13
C ALA A 210 17.75 61.43 -15.76
N GLU A 211 17.84 62.43 -14.88
CA GLU A 211 18.33 62.25 -13.53
C GLU A 211 17.43 61.31 -12.70
N GLU A 212 16.09 61.48 -12.78
CA GLU A 212 15.14 60.60 -12.08
C GLU A 212 15.21 59.15 -12.59
N HIS A 213 15.42 58.98 -13.90
CA HIS A 213 15.65 57.66 -14.49
C HIS A 213 16.92 57.00 -13.96
N GLU A 214 18.04 57.71 -13.94
CA GLU A 214 19.29 57.17 -13.39
C GLU A 214 19.18 56.90 -11.88
N GLN A 215 18.50 57.76 -11.12
CA GLN A 215 18.23 57.53 -9.70
C GLN A 215 17.38 56.27 -9.46
N LEU A 216 16.36 56.02 -10.28
CA LEU A 216 15.58 54.78 -10.23
C LEU A 216 16.49 53.58 -10.50
N LYS A 217 17.30 53.64 -11.56
CA LYS A 217 18.21 52.55 -11.94
C LYS A 217 19.18 52.21 -10.83
N VAL A 218 19.81 53.20 -10.21
CA VAL A 218 20.71 52.99 -9.06
C VAL A 218 19.96 52.32 -7.91
N LYS A 219 18.83 52.88 -7.47
CA LYS A 219 18.06 52.36 -6.33
C LYS A 219 17.56 50.93 -6.52
N VAL A 220 17.07 50.60 -7.72
CA VAL A 220 16.57 49.25 -8.02
C VAL A 220 17.74 48.29 -8.17
N THR A 221 18.81 48.67 -8.87
CA THR A 221 20.00 47.83 -9.04
C THR A 221 20.66 47.47 -7.71
N GLU A 222 20.70 48.39 -6.75
CA GLU A 222 21.18 48.13 -5.38
C GLU A 222 20.34 47.06 -4.64
N ARG A 223 19.04 46.98 -4.94
CA ARG A 223 18.08 46.06 -4.28
C ARG A 223 17.89 44.74 -5.01
N LEU A 224 18.19 44.68 -6.31
CA LEU A 224 18.05 43.46 -7.12
C LEU A 224 18.76 42.23 -6.53
N PRO A 225 19.97 42.32 -5.95
CA PRO A 225 20.62 41.18 -5.31
C PRO A 225 19.80 40.61 -4.14
N SER A 226 19.29 41.47 -3.25
CA SER A 226 18.41 41.05 -2.16
C SER A 226 17.09 40.48 -2.67
N PHE A 227 16.54 41.06 -3.74
CA PHE A 227 15.30 40.56 -4.34
C PHE A 227 15.49 39.16 -4.92
N LYS A 228 16.59 38.94 -5.66
CA LYS A 228 16.97 37.62 -6.16
C LYS A 228 17.20 36.64 -5.01
N SER A 229 17.90 37.06 -3.96
CA SER A 229 18.22 36.19 -2.83
C SER A 229 16.96 35.69 -2.12
N GLU A 230 16.01 36.59 -1.81
CA GLU A 230 14.79 36.23 -1.06
C GLU A 230 13.71 35.55 -1.91
N VAL A 231 13.68 35.78 -3.22
CA VAL A 231 12.67 35.20 -4.13
C VAL A 231 13.15 33.95 -4.83
N VAL A 232 14.40 33.93 -5.28
CA VAL A 232 14.92 32.85 -6.13
C VAL A 232 15.80 31.93 -5.31
N ASP A 233 16.89 32.45 -4.76
CA ASP A 233 17.95 31.63 -4.18
C ASP A 233 17.45 30.92 -2.91
N TYR A 234 16.70 31.62 -2.05
CA TYR A 234 16.14 31.07 -0.82
C TYR A 234 15.19 29.87 -1.08
N PHE A 235 14.27 30.00 -2.02
CA PHE A 235 13.30 28.93 -2.31
C PHE A 235 13.95 27.78 -3.10
N LEU A 236 14.96 28.07 -3.93
CA LEU A 236 15.75 27.07 -4.64
C LEU A 236 16.59 26.22 -3.69
N GLU A 237 17.25 26.84 -2.71
CA GLU A 237 18.06 26.15 -1.68
C GLU A 237 17.21 25.19 -0.84
N LEU A 238 15.98 25.59 -0.53
CA LEU A 238 15.04 24.77 0.24
C LEU A 238 14.34 23.68 -0.60
N GLY A 239 14.54 23.66 -1.91
CA GLY A 239 13.86 22.72 -2.81
C GLY A 239 12.35 22.96 -2.89
N LEU A 240 11.91 24.22 -2.76
CA LEU A 240 10.50 24.62 -2.80
C LEU A 240 10.03 25.02 -4.20
N MET A 241 10.94 25.05 -5.18
CA MET A 241 10.60 25.26 -6.59
C MET A 241 9.77 24.08 -7.11
N GLU A 242 8.79 24.32 -7.98
CA GLU A 242 7.86 23.29 -8.50
C GLU A 242 8.62 22.06 -9.02
N SER A 243 9.71 22.28 -9.76
CA SER A 243 10.56 21.22 -10.32
C SER A 243 11.26 20.35 -9.28
N GLN A 244 11.70 20.92 -8.15
CA GLN A 244 12.41 20.21 -7.08
C GLN A 244 11.43 19.54 -6.11
N PHE A 245 10.30 20.19 -5.84
CA PHE A 245 9.30 19.70 -4.90
C PHE A 245 8.43 18.57 -5.48
N GLN A 246 8.18 18.59 -6.79
CA GLN A 246 7.32 17.61 -7.46
C GLN A 246 7.84 16.17 -7.30
N MET A 247 9.16 15.96 -7.28
CA MET A 247 9.78 14.64 -7.12
C MET A 247 9.48 14.01 -5.75
N PRO A 248 9.88 14.62 -4.61
CA PRO A 248 9.51 14.12 -3.27
C PRO A 248 8.01 13.94 -3.07
N TRP A 249 7.19 14.88 -3.58
CA TRP A 249 5.74 14.77 -3.50
C TRP A 249 5.21 13.53 -4.24
N THR A 250 5.72 13.28 -5.45
CA THR A 250 5.32 12.12 -6.25
C THR A 250 5.71 10.82 -5.56
N GLU A 251 6.90 10.76 -4.96
CA GLU A 251 7.33 9.59 -4.20
C GLU A 251 6.44 9.32 -2.97
N ALA A 252 6.11 10.35 -2.19
CA ALA A 252 5.19 10.22 -1.06
C ALA A 252 3.79 9.75 -1.54
N ALA A 253 3.27 10.33 -2.63
CA ALA A 253 1.98 9.97 -3.20
C ALA A 253 1.93 8.53 -3.75
N LEU A 254 2.98 8.07 -4.43
CA LEU A 254 3.07 6.69 -4.94
C LEU A 254 3.21 5.67 -3.80
N SER A 255 3.98 6.01 -2.77
CA SER A 255 4.17 5.17 -1.59
C SER A 255 2.86 5.06 -0.80
N TRP A 256 2.15 6.18 -0.61
CA TRP A 256 0.80 6.19 -0.04
C TRP A 256 -0.17 5.34 -0.86
N ASN A 257 -0.18 5.49 -2.18
CA ASN A 257 -1.08 4.73 -3.05
C ASN A 257 -0.84 3.21 -2.92
N THR A 258 0.43 2.80 -2.81
CA THR A 258 0.79 1.40 -2.56
C THR A 258 0.23 0.92 -1.21
N LEU A 259 0.37 1.73 -0.16
CA LEU A 259 -0.15 1.43 1.17
C LEU A 259 -1.69 1.34 1.17
N ASP A 260 -2.37 2.34 0.60
CA ASP A 260 -3.81 2.49 0.62
C ASP A 260 -4.56 1.50 -0.29
N GLN A 261 -4.01 1.19 -1.47
CA GLN A 261 -4.68 0.30 -2.42
C GLN A 261 -4.28 -1.17 -2.21
N TYR A 262 -2.97 -1.44 -2.17
CA TYR A 262 -2.49 -2.82 -2.14
C TYR A 262 -2.43 -3.38 -0.73
N VAL A 263 -1.73 -2.70 0.18
CA VAL A 263 -1.52 -3.22 1.54
C VAL A 263 -2.84 -3.26 2.32
N ARG A 264 -3.65 -2.19 2.24
CA ARG A 264 -4.97 -2.15 2.89
C ARG A 264 -5.88 -3.30 2.44
N LEU A 265 -5.96 -3.54 1.13
CA LEU A 265 -6.78 -4.63 0.58
C LEU A 265 -6.29 -5.99 1.08
N ARG A 266 -4.98 -6.24 1.03
CA ARG A 266 -4.41 -7.51 1.52
C ARG A 266 -4.62 -7.73 3.01
N ARG A 267 -4.52 -6.68 3.82
CA ARG A 267 -4.82 -6.77 5.25
C ARG A 267 -6.29 -7.06 5.50
N LEU A 268 -7.19 -6.42 4.74
CA LEU A 268 -8.62 -6.70 4.80
C LEU A 268 -8.93 -8.16 4.40
N GLU A 269 -8.32 -8.68 3.34
CA GLU A 269 -8.47 -10.09 2.90
C GLU A 269 -8.07 -11.09 3.99
N LEU A 270 -7.06 -10.76 4.79
CA LEU A 270 -6.57 -11.59 5.89
C LEU A 270 -7.22 -11.22 7.24
N GLY A 271 -8.17 -10.29 7.29
CA GLY A 271 -8.79 -9.85 8.55
C GLY A 271 -7.83 -9.15 9.52
N LEU A 272 -6.71 -8.60 9.05
CA LEU A 272 -5.77 -7.85 9.88
C LEU A 272 -6.29 -6.43 10.14
N ARG A 273 -6.13 -5.94 11.37
CA ARG A 273 -6.56 -4.59 11.76
C ARG A 273 -5.88 -3.52 10.89
N TRP A 274 -6.62 -2.49 10.47
CA TRP A 274 -6.04 -1.34 9.78
C TRP A 274 -5.61 -0.25 10.78
N MET A 275 -4.93 0.79 10.33
CA MET A 275 -4.65 1.96 11.17
C MET A 275 -5.95 2.62 11.66
N PRO A 276 -5.94 3.36 12.78
CA PRO A 276 -7.13 4.06 13.27
C PRO A 276 -7.75 4.96 12.22
N GLN A 277 -9.09 4.94 12.17
CA GLN A 277 -9.85 5.57 11.10
C GLN A 277 -9.63 7.09 11.03
N GLU A 278 -9.45 7.75 12.18
CA GLU A 278 -9.21 9.19 12.26
C GLU A 278 -7.88 9.58 11.60
N LEU A 279 -6.80 8.86 11.92
CA LEU A 279 -5.48 9.05 11.31
C LEU A 279 -5.50 8.71 9.82
N TYR A 280 -6.17 7.61 9.45
CA TYR A 280 -6.36 7.23 8.05
C TYR A 280 -7.03 8.34 7.24
N VAL A 281 -8.16 8.87 7.72
CA VAL A 281 -8.90 9.93 7.04
C VAL A 281 -8.07 11.22 6.96
N GLY A 282 -7.33 11.53 8.04
CA GLY A 282 -6.39 12.65 8.07
C GLY A 282 -5.33 12.55 6.99
N ILE A 283 -4.60 11.43 6.93
CA ILE A 283 -3.54 11.21 5.94
C ILE A 283 -4.14 11.16 4.52
N SER A 284 -5.22 10.41 4.33
CA SER A 284 -5.89 10.28 3.04
C SER A 284 -6.29 11.64 2.47
N ARG A 285 -6.83 12.54 3.30
CA ARG A 285 -7.14 13.93 2.90
C ARG A 285 -5.92 14.70 2.42
N HIS A 286 -4.77 14.53 3.08
CA HIS A 286 -3.51 15.17 2.69
C HIS A 286 -2.85 14.51 1.47
N MET A 287 -3.28 13.33 1.05
CA MET A 287 -2.69 12.61 -0.09
C MET A 287 -3.59 12.56 -1.32
N ILE A 288 -4.72 13.30 -1.31
CA ILE A 288 -5.60 13.41 -2.49
C ILE A 288 -4.84 14.11 -3.63
N LYS A 289 -4.88 13.54 -4.84
CA LYS A 289 -4.16 14.05 -6.02
C LYS A 289 -4.46 15.52 -6.38
N SER A 290 -5.65 16.02 -6.07
CA SER A 290 -6.05 17.41 -6.31
C SER A 290 -5.50 18.39 -5.27
N ALA A 291 -4.95 17.90 -4.16
CA ALA A 291 -4.41 18.69 -3.07
C ALA A 291 -2.88 18.61 -3.08
N LYS A 292 -2.24 19.06 -4.17
CA LYS A 292 -0.79 19.26 -4.12
C LYS A 292 -0.51 20.48 -3.24
N PRO A 293 0.26 20.34 -2.15
CA PRO A 293 0.34 21.36 -1.10
C PRO A 293 0.89 22.71 -1.56
N LEU A 294 1.70 22.72 -2.64
CA LEU A 294 2.32 23.93 -3.14
C LEU A 294 1.64 24.53 -4.34
N ASP A 295 0.66 23.88 -4.99
CA ASP A 295 0.18 24.33 -6.31
C ASP A 295 -0.27 25.80 -6.30
N GLU A 296 -1.10 26.19 -5.34
CA GLU A 296 -1.59 27.57 -5.21
C GLU A 296 -0.46 28.57 -4.88
N PHE A 297 0.52 28.15 -4.08
CA PHE A 297 1.65 29.01 -3.73
C PHE A 297 2.63 29.15 -4.91
N SER A 298 3.00 28.04 -5.54
CA SER A 298 3.89 27.97 -6.70
C SER A 298 3.33 28.74 -7.89
N GLU A 299 2.01 28.75 -8.09
CA GLU A 299 1.37 29.57 -9.12
C GLU A 299 1.64 31.07 -8.91
N MET A 300 1.49 31.55 -7.68
CA MET A 300 1.78 32.95 -7.31
C MET A 300 3.29 33.24 -7.18
N HIS A 301 4.11 32.22 -6.94
CA HIS A 301 5.55 32.41 -6.78
C HIS A 301 6.29 32.39 -8.12
N GLU A 302 6.14 31.34 -8.92
CA GLU A 302 6.92 31.09 -10.13
C GLU A 302 6.21 31.58 -11.41
N SER A 303 4.87 31.44 -11.48
CA SER A 303 4.05 31.56 -12.70
C SER A 303 4.51 30.69 -13.86
N LYS A 304 3.55 29.96 -14.45
CA LYS A 304 3.80 29.20 -15.68
C LYS A 304 3.85 30.18 -16.83
N LEU A 305 5.05 30.39 -17.40
CA LEU A 305 5.34 31.20 -18.60
C LEU A 305 4.46 30.87 -19.83
N THR A 306 3.63 29.82 -19.76
CA THR A 306 2.87 29.25 -20.87
C THR A 306 1.51 29.92 -21.14
N SER A 307 1.00 30.78 -20.26
CA SER A 307 -0.33 31.40 -20.44
C SER A 307 -0.24 32.92 -20.49
N ARG A 308 -0.62 33.53 -21.62
CA ARG A 308 -0.91 34.98 -21.68
C ARG A 308 -2.37 35.20 -21.25
N PRO A 309 -2.70 36.26 -20.50
CA PRO A 309 -1.81 37.32 -20.00
C PRO A 309 -0.92 36.84 -18.84
N LEU A 310 0.27 37.45 -18.69
CA LEU A 310 1.22 37.23 -17.60
C LEU A 310 0.49 37.37 -16.26
N VAL A 311 0.17 36.25 -15.61
CA VAL A 311 -0.36 36.24 -14.25
C VAL A 311 0.73 36.83 -13.34
N PRO A 312 0.42 37.84 -12.50
CA PRO A 312 1.37 38.40 -11.55
C PRO A 312 1.97 37.30 -10.67
N SER A 313 3.30 37.27 -10.59
CA SER A 313 4.00 36.36 -9.68
C SER A 313 5.24 37.02 -9.12
N MET A 314 5.74 36.48 -8.02
CA MET A 314 6.93 37.04 -7.38
C MET A 314 8.18 36.93 -8.28
N PHE A 315 8.29 35.83 -9.03
CA PHE A 315 9.35 35.64 -10.01
C PHE A 315 9.19 36.57 -11.22
N ALA A 316 7.96 36.78 -11.70
CA ALA A 316 7.67 37.73 -12.77
C ALA A 316 7.99 39.17 -12.34
N ALA A 317 7.69 39.55 -11.10
CA ALA A 317 8.03 40.85 -10.55
C ALA A 317 9.55 41.08 -10.50
N TYR A 318 10.32 40.09 -10.03
CA TYR A 318 11.78 40.15 -10.08
C TYR A 318 12.33 40.23 -11.51
N ALA A 319 11.84 39.40 -12.43
CA ALA A 319 12.26 39.39 -13.83
C ALA A 319 11.94 40.73 -14.53
N ALA A 320 10.76 41.29 -14.26
CA ALA A 320 10.36 42.60 -14.76
C ALA A 320 11.23 43.72 -14.18
N ALA A 321 11.50 43.71 -12.87
CA ALA A 321 12.40 44.67 -12.23
C ALA A 321 13.77 44.69 -12.90
N LYS A 322 14.35 43.51 -13.14
CA LYS A 322 15.64 43.36 -13.83
C LYS A 322 15.57 43.87 -15.26
N TRP A 323 14.57 43.44 -16.03
CA TRP A 323 14.40 43.86 -17.43
C TRP A 323 14.23 45.38 -17.57
N TYR A 324 13.51 46.02 -16.66
CA TYR A 324 13.34 47.48 -16.68
C TYR A 324 14.64 48.25 -16.48
N MET A 325 15.65 47.66 -15.83
CA MET A 325 16.95 48.32 -15.68
C MET A 325 17.75 48.37 -16.99
N ASP A 326 17.41 47.51 -17.95
CA ASP A 326 18.05 47.46 -19.27
C ASP A 326 17.39 48.40 -20.28
N LEU A 327 16.22 48.95 -19.97
CA LEU A 327 15.54 49.92 -20.83
C LEU A 327 16.20 51.30 -20.75
N ASP A 328 16.16 52.01 -21.87
CA ASP A 328 16.39 53.45 -21.85
C ASP A 328 15.19 54.18 -21.23
N LYS A 329 15.39 55.46 -20.92
CA LYS A 329 14.37 56.30 -20.30
C LYS A 329 13.07 56.34 -21.10
N GLU A 330 13.16 56.52 -22.42
CA GLU A 330 11.98 56.70 -23.27
C GLU A 330 11.17 55.40 -23.36
N ALA A 331 11.83 54.26 -23.50
CA ALA A 331 11.22 52.94 -23.47
C ALA A 331 10.56 52.65 -22.11
N LEU A 332 11.24 52.97 -21.01
CA LEU A 332 10.68 52.80 -19.66
C LEU A 332 9.46 53.69 -19.44
N ASP A 333 9.55 54.98 -19.79
CA ASP A 333 8.45 55.94 -19.69
C ASP A 333 7.25 55.48 -20.52
N ASN A 334 7.46 55.05 -21.77
CA ASN A 334 6.40 54.54 -22.63
C ASN A 334 5.71 53.31 -22.04
N ARG A 335 6.47 52.44 -21.35
CA ARG A 335 5.92 51.24 -20.73
C ARG A 335 5.11 51.54 -19.46
N ILE A 336 5.68 52.34 -18.56
CA ILE A 336 5.05 52.73 -17.29
C ILE A 336 3.85 53.66 -17.52
N SER A 337 3.90 54.49 -18.56
CA SER A 337 2.82 55.45 -18.86
C SER A 337 1.57 54.83 -19.47
N ASN A 338 1.62 53.56 -19.87
CA ASN A 338 0.49 52.88 -20.47
C ASN A 338 -0.69 52.85 -19.47
N PRO A 339 -1.81 53.54 -19.73
CA PRO A 339 -2.92 53.68 -18.78
C PRO A 339 -3.66 52.37 -18.49
N SER A 340 -3.46 51.32 -19.31
CA SER A 340 -3.95 49.98 -18.99
C SER A 340 -3.08 49.24 -17.97
N ALA A 341 -1.86 49.72 -17.71
CA ALA A 341 -0.96 49.15 -16.73
C ALA A 341 -1.25 49.77 -15.35
N LYS A 342 -1.72 48.96 -14.40
CA LYS A 342 -1.95 49.38 -13.00
C LYS A 342 -0.65 49.51 -12.18
N GLY A 343 0.49 49.44 -12.85
CA GLY A 343 1.83 49.40 -12.29
C GLY A 343 2.80 48.79 -13.32
N PRO A 344 4.06 48.52 -12.96
CA PRO A 344 4.98 47.81 -13.83
C PRO A 344 4.42 46.41 -14.15
N ASP A 345 4.52 45.96 -15.40
CA ASP A 345 3.95 44.67 -15.80
C ASP A 345 4.58 43.51 -15.02
N GLY A 346 3.75 42.53 -14.63
CA GLY A 346 4.22 41.35 -13.91
C GLY A 346 4.46 41.56 -12.41
N PHE A 347 4.31 42.80 -11.90
CA PHE A 347 4.24 43.05 -10.45
C PHE A 347 2.84 42.79 -9.91
N PHE A 348 2.78 42.45 -8.62
CA PHE A 348 1.53 42.54 -7.86
C PHE A 348 1.15 44.01 -7.73
N ASN A 349 -0.04 44.35 -8.19
CA ASN A 349 -0.51 45.74 -8.22
C ASN A 349 -1.50 46.06 -7.09
N ASP A 350 -1.79 45.07 -6.24
CA ASP A 350 -2.72 45.18 -5.12
C ASP A 350 -2.12 44.56 -3.85
N ASP A 351 -2.34 45.21 -2.72
CA ASP A 351 -1.99 44.71 -1.39
C ASP A 351 -2.75 43.43 -1.04
N GLU A 352 -3.96 43.24 -1.58
CA GLU A 352 -4.75 42.01 -1.40
C GLU A 352 -4.06 40.79 -2.04
N GLU A 353 -3.51 40.94 -3.25
CA GLU A 353 -2.79 39.86 -3.94
C GLU A 353 -1.51 39.46 -3.19
N LEU A 354 -0.77 40.44 -2.67
CA LEU A 354 0.42 40.19 -1.84
C LEU A 354 0.08 39.57 -0.49
N ALA A 355 -1.04 39.97 0.11
CA ALA A 355 -1.55 39.34 1.33
C ALA A 355 -1.92 37.88 1.07
N LEU A 356 -2.57 37.60 -0.06
CA LEU A 356 -2.90 36.25 -0.48
C LEU A 356 -1.65 35.41 -0.72
N TYR A 357 -0.62 35.95 -1.39
CA TYR A 357 0.67 35.27 -1.58
C TYR A 357 1.27 34.79 -0.26
N VAL A 358 1.29 35.68 0.75
CA VAL A 358 1.79 35.33 2.09
C VAL A 358 0.91 34.27 2.75
N GLN A 359 -0.41 34.43 2.68
CA GLN A 359 -1.37 33.48 3.23
C GLN A 359 -1.21 32.09 2.63
N ARG A 360 -1.04 31.98 1.31
CA ARG A 360 -0.86 30.70 0.61
C ARG A 360 0.43 30.00 1.03
N GLY A 361 1.53 30.73 1.20
CA GLY A 361 2.77 30.16 1.71
C GLY A 361 2.65 29.65 3.16
N ILE A 362 1.97 30.40 4.03
CA ILE A 362 1.69 29.96 5.42
C ILE A 362 0.78 28.72 5.42
N ALA A 363 -0.28 28.71 4.60
CA ALA A 363 -1.18 27.57 4.49
C ALA A 363 -0.46 26.31 3.99
N ALA A 364 0.45 26.46 3.01
CA ALA A 364 1.31 25.37 2.55
C ALA A 364 2.24 24.85 3.67
N SER A 365 2.81 25.74 4.48
CA SER A 365 3.59 25.36 5.66
C SER A 365 2.77 24.55 6.67
N GLU A 366 1.55 25.02 6.98
CA GLU A 366 0.64 24.36 7.91
C GLU A 366 0.20 22.99 7.38
N TYR A 367 0.00 22.86 6.07
CA TYR A 367 -0.29 21.58 5.43
C TYR A 367 0.84 20.57 5.63
N LEU A 368 2.08 20.94 5.29
CA LEU A 368 3.23 20.05 5.44
C LEU A 368 3.45 19.66 6.90
N LYS A 369 3.28 20.62 7.82
CA LYS A 369 3.33 20.35 9.26
C LYS A 369 2.24 19.38 9.70
N GLY A 370 1.00 19.59 9.27
CA GLY A 370 -0.14 18.74 9.59
C GLY A 370 0.05 17.31 9.12
N LEU A 371 0.52 17.13 7.88
CA LEU A 371 0.86 15.82 7.34
C LEU A 371 1.95 15.14 8.17
N ARG A 372 3.05 15.84 8.48
CA ARG A 372 4.13 15.29 9.30
C ARG A 372 3.66 14.86 10.69
N THR A 373 2.87 15.70 11.36
CA THR A 373 2.33 15.39 12.69
C THR A 373 1.41 14.17 12.66
N LEU A 374 0.62 13.97 11.60
CA LEU A 374 -0.18 12.75 11.44
C LEU A 374 0.69 11.50 11.36
N ILE A 375 1.77 11.54 10.59
CA ILE A 375 2.73 10.42 10.48
C ILE A 375 3.39 10.12 11.83
N GLU A 376 3.89 11.16 12.52
CA GLU A 376 4.49 11.03 13.85
C GLU A 376 3.50 10.44 14.87
N THR A 377 2.21 10.78 14.75
CA THR A 377 1.16 10.23 15.62
C THR A 377 0.92 8.74 15.34
N VAL A 378 0.89 8.33 14.06
CA VAL A 378 0.76 6.91 13.68
C VAL A 378 1.94 6.09 14.21
N ASP A 379 3.16 6.63 14.13
CA ASP A 379 4.35 5.98 14.68
C ASP A 379 4.29 5.90 16.22
N ALA A 380 3.83 6.95 16.89
CA ALA A 380 3.66 6.96 18.35
C ALA A 380 2.64 5.93 18.85
N GLU A 381 1.60 5.64 18.06
CA GLU A 381 0.65 4.55 18.31
C GLU A 381 1.20 3.15 17.98
N GLY A 382 2.43 3.08 17.45
CA GLY A 382 3.12 1.83 17.14
C GLY A 382 2.58 1.09 15.92
N TRP A 383 1.84 1.75 15.04
CA TRP A 383 1.41 1.13 13.78
C TRP A 383 2.61 1.02 12.81
N PRO A 384 2.76 -0.07 12.05
CA PRO A 384 1.85 -1.21 11.90
C PRO A 384 2.03 -2.37 12.91
N LEU A 385 3.03 -2.30 13.81
CA LEU A 385 3.36 -3.40 14.72
C LEU A 385 2.23 -3.69 15.73
N SER A 386 1.51 -2.66 16.18
CA SER A 386 0.36 -2.80 17.07
C SER A 386 -0.88 -3.42 16.40
N ALA A 387 -0.88 -3.59 15.07
CA ALA A 387 -2.01 -4.10 14.30
C ALA A 387 -1.75 -5.50 13.73
N THR A 388 -1.00 -6.36 14.42
CA THR A 388 -0.69 -7.72 13.95
C THR A 388 -1.78 -8.74 14.23
N GLU A 389 -2.76 -8.40 15.07
CA GLU A 389 -3.85 -9.27 15.47
C GLU A 389 -4.96 -9.36 14.40
N LEU A 390 -5.56 -10.55 14.29
CA LEU A 390 -6.74 -10.80 13.48
C LEU A 390 -7.96 -10.17 14.16
N VAL A 391 -8.72 -9.40 13.39
CA VAL A 391 -10.03 -8.91 13.80
C VAL A 391 -10.97 -10.10 13.77
N ASN A 392 -11.34 -10.62 14.94
CA ASN A 392 -12.40 -11.61 15.03
C ASN A 392 -13.68 -10.98 14.49
N PRO A 393 -14.29 -11.52 13.42
CA PRO A 393 -15.60 -11.07 13.00
C PRO A 393 -16.59 -11.46 14.10
N GLU A 394 -17.09 -10.46 14.83
CA GLU A 394 -18.21 -10.64 15.77
C GLU A 394 -19.48 -11.10 15.06
#